data_AF-A0AA41WZ91-F1
#
_entry.id   AF-A0AA41WZ91-F1
#
_cell.length_a   1.000
_cell.length_b   1.000
_cell.length_c   1.000
_cell.angle_alpha   90.00
_cell.angle_beta   90.00
_cell.angle_gamma   90.00
#
_symmetry.space_group_name_H-M   'P 1'
#
loop_
_entity.id
_entity.type
_entity.pdbx_description
1 polymer ?
#
loop_
_entity_poly.entity_id
_entity_poly.type
_entity_poly.pdbx_seq_one_letter_code
_entity_poly.pdbx_strand_id
1 'polypeptide(L)'
;MATSVTEVEVLRQYIEGVMQRADHHARGVDEVALPMIGAILWRKDADQEIRVLKNVLWVHIGGNRYAFSYNHDTGEIEMRDGSTQGNVKYAFDNSVSAAQVKTIFERL
;
A
#
# COMPACT_ATOMS: atom_id res chain seq x y z
N MET A 1 5.61 -10.84 28.91
CA MET A 1 5.75 -9.36 28.86
C MET A 1 4.79 -8.84 27.81
N ALA A 2 4.03 -7.79 28.11
CA ALA A 2 3.18 -7.14 27.12
C ALA A 2 4.01 -6.04 26.43
N THR A 3 4.04 -6.03 25.10
CA THR A 3 4.71 -5.00 24.31
C THR A 3 3.68 -3.96 23.91
N SER A 4 3.85 -2.72 24.36
CA SER A 4 3.04 -1.60 23.89
C SER A 4 3.42 -1.28 22.45
N VAL A 5 2.45 -1.36 21.53
CA VAL A 5 2.67 -1.05 20.11
C VAL A 5 2.28 0.42 19.87
N THR A 6 3.26 1.32 19.93
CA THR A 6 3.05 2.78 19.81
C THR A 6 2.94 3.27 18.37
N GLU A 7 3.52 2.54 17.41
CA GLU A 7 3.45 2.90 15.99
C GLU A 7 2.08 2.63 15.34
N VAL A 8 1.17 1.94 16.06
CA VAL A 8 -0.19 1.67 15.58
C VAL A 8 -0.98 2.95 15.37
N GLU A 9 -0.76 3.98 16.20
CA GLU A 9 -1.56 5.19 16.14
C GLU A 9 -1.22 6.05 14.90
N VAL A 10 0.06 6.13 14.54
CA VAL A 10 0.50 6.81 13.31
C VAL A 10 -0.02 6.07 12.08
N LEU A 11 0.04 4.74 12.09
CA LEU A 11 -0.54 3.91 11.05
C LEU A 11 -2.07 4.07 10.95
N ARG A 12 -2.76 4.13 12.08
CA ARG A 12 -4.22 4.35 12.15
C ARG A 12 -4.61 5.68 11.52
N GLN A 13 -3.93 6.77 11.88
CA GLN A 13 -4.15 8.10 11.29
C GLN A 13 -3.86 8.11 9.78
N TYR A 14 -2.83 7.40 9.34
CA TYR A 14 -2.55 7.24 7.91
C TYR A 14 -3.67 6.48 7.18
N ILE A 15 -4.14 5.36 7.75
CA ILE A 15 -5.27 4.58 7.21
C ILE A 15 -6.52 5.47 7.13
N GLU A 16 -6.86 6.21 8.19
CA GLU A 16 -7.99 7.15 8.17
C GLU A 16 -7.88 8.15 7.02
N GLY A 17 -6.71 8.74 6.80
CA GLY A 17 -6.49 9.67 5.70
C GLY A 17 -6.61 9.01 4.32
N VAL A 18 -6.15 7.77 4.16
CA VAL A 18 -6.33 7.00 2.91
C VAL A 18 -7.81 6.73 2.65
N MET A 19 -8.52 6.23 3.65
CA MET A 19 -9.95 5.88 3.53
C MET A 19 -10.83 7.11 3.26
N GLN A 20 -10.56 8.23 3.92
CA GLN A 20 -11.27 9.49 3.67
C GLN A 20 -11.09 9.96 2.22
N ARG A 21 -9.85 9.91 1.68
CA ARG A 21 -9.63 10.29 0.27
C ARG A 21 -10.30 9.32 -0.69
N ALA A 22 -10.31 8.04 -0.37
CA ALA A 22 -10.94 7.01 -1.20
C ALA A 22 -12.47 7.19 -1.28
N ASP A 23 -13.15 7.40 -0.15
CA ASP A 23 -14.61 7.61 -0.11
C ASP A 23 -15.07 8.82 -0.96
N HIS A 24 -14.24 9.86 -1.02
CA HIS A 24 -14.55 11.09 -1.76
C HIS A 24 -14.12 11.07 -3.23
N HIS A 25 -12.98 10.48 -3.56
CA HIS A 25 -12.34 10.66 -4.87
C HIS A 25 -11.84 9.37 -5.54
N ALA A 26 -11.86 8.24 -4.85
CA ALA A 26 -11.29 6.98 -5.32
C ALA A 26 -12.02 5.74 -4.78
N ARG A 27 -13.36 5.72 -4.89
CA ARG A 27 -14.21 4.61 -4.40
C ARG A 27 -13.92 3.26 -5.05
N GLY A 28 -13.18 3.24 -6.17
CA GLY A 28 -12.76 1.99 -6.80
C GLY A 28 -11.65 1.27 -6.05
N VAL A 29 -11.06 1.86 -5.00
CA VAL A 29 -9.90 1.28 -4.29
C VAL A 29 -10.03 1.28 -2.77
N ASP A 30 -11.15 1.71 -2.20
CA ASP A 30 -11.36 1.80 -0.75
C ASP A 30 -11.35 0.41 -0.08
N GLU A 31 -11.97 -0.59 -0.70
CA GLU A 31 -12.00 -1.97 -0.20
C GLU A 31 -10.62 -2.63 -0.29
N VAL A 32 -9.93 -2.51 -1.44
CA VAL A 32 -8.62 -3.14 -1.66
C VAL A 32 -7.49 -2.49 -0.86
N ALA A 33 -7.65 -1.22 -0.46
CA ALA A 33 -6.64 -0.51 0.33
C ALA A 33 -6.34 -1.20 1.67
N LEU A 34 -7.36 -1.74 2.35
CA LEU A 34 -7.19 -2.40 3.65
C LEU A 34 -6.30 -3.66 3.57
N PRO A 35 -6.58 -4.67 2.71
CA PRO A 35 -5.71 -5.82 2.57
C PRO A 35 -4.32 -5.43 2.03
N MET A 36 -4.20 -4.40 1.18
CA MET A 36 -2.91 -3.90 0.73
C MET A 36 -2.06 -3.37 1.89
N ILE A 37 -2.64 -2.54 2.77
CA ILE A 37 -1.93 -2.00 3.94
C ILE A 37 -1.49 -3.14 4.86
N GLY A 38 -2.36 -4.12 5.11
CA GLY A 38 -2.01 -5.32 5.88
C GLY A 38 -0.85 -6.09 5.24
N ALA A 39 -0.87 -6.27 3.92
CA ALA A 39 0.17 -6.98 3.18
C ALA A 39 1.52 -6.22 3.16
N ILE A 40 1.49 -4.89 3.03
CA ILE A 40 2.67 -4.03 3.14
C ILE A 40 3.31 -4.18 4.52
N LEU A 41 2.52 -4.09 5.59
CA LEU A 41 3.03 -4.22 6.96
C LEU A 41 3.58 -5.63 7.24
N TRP A 42 2.93 -6.66 6.68
CA TRP A 42 3.38 -8.04 6.81
C TRP A 42 4.72 -8.28 6.11
N ARG A 43 4.89 -7.72 4.91
CA ARG A 43 6.03 -8.05 4.03
C ARG A 43 7.15 -7.03 4.02
N LYS A 44 6.99 -5.86 4.66
CA LYS A 44 8.07 -4.86 4.72
C LYS A 44 9.32 -5.45 5.37
N ASP A 45 10.48 -5.02 4.88
CA ASP A 45 11.74 -5.34 5.52
C ASP A 45 11.81 -4.70 6.92
N ALA A 46 12.37 -5.42 7.90
CA ALA A 46 12.29 -5.05 9.33
C ALA A 46 12.88 -3.65 9.61
N ASP A 47 14.05 -3.37 9.04
CA ASP A 47 14.82 -2.14 9.28
C ASP A 47 14.51 -1.02 8.27
N GLN A 48 13.41 -1.15 7.51
CA GLN A 48 13.00 -0.17 6.51
C GLN A 48 11.69 0.51 6.92
N GLU A 49 11.71 1.84 6.91
CA GLU A 49 10.54 2.67 7.14
C GLU A 49 9.63 2.69 5.91
N ILE A 50 8.32 2.82 6.16
CA ILE A 50 7.38 3.25 5.13
C ILE A 50 7.49 4.77 5.00
N ARG A 51 7.67 5.28 3.79
CA ARG A 51 7.78 6.72 3.52
C ARG A 51 6.69 7.18 2.57
N VAL A 52 6.04 8.29 2.88
CA VAL A 52 5.03 8.87 1.99
C VAL A 52 5.51 10.24 1.52
N LEU A 53 5.68 10.40 0.21
CA LEU A 53 6.15 11.63 -0.43
C LEU A 53 5.21 11.99 -1.57
N LYS A 54 4.57 13.17 -1.49
CA LYS A 54 3.60 13.64 -2.51
C LYS A 54 2.54 12.58 -2.88
N ASN A 55 1.93 11.95 -1.87
CA ASN A 55 0.94 10.87 -2.01
C ASN A 55 1.46 9.56 -2.62
N VAL A 56 2.77 9.38 -2.77
CA VAL A 56 3.38 8.10 -3.13
C VAL A 56 3.89 7.43 -1.88
N LEU A 57 3.40 6.22 -1.61
CA LEU A 57 3.93 5.36 -0.54
C LEU A 57 5.11 4.57 -1.07
N TRP A 58 6.21 4.59 -0.34
CA TRP A 58 7.44 3.87 -0.61
C TRP A 58 7.70 2.86 0.50
N VAL A 59 8.06 1.63 0.11
CA VAL A 59 8.40 0.56 1.04
C VAL A 59 9.44 -0.37 0.42
N HIS A 60 10.26 -1.00 1.26
CA HIS A 60 11.15 -2.09 0.84
C HIS A 60 10.56 -3.44 1.25
N ILE A 61 10.51 -4.39 0.31
CA ILE A 61 10.02 -5.76 0.50
C ILE A 61 11.00 -6.69 -0.22
N GLY A 62 11.60 -7.62 0.52
CA GLY A 62 12.53 -8.59 -0.06
C GLY A 62 13.78 -7.93 -0.65
N GLY A 63 14.23 -6.81 -0.07
CA GLY A 63 15.36 -6.02 -0.57
C GLY A 63 15.06 -5.16 -1.81
N ASN A 64 13.85 -5.24 -2.38
CA ASN A 64 13.42 -4.40 -3.49
C ASN A 64 12.59 -3.22 -3.00
N ARG A 65 12.76 -2.06 -3.64
CA ARG A 65 12.00 -0.85 -3.30
C ARG A 65 10.78 -0.73 -4.20
N TYR A 66 9.61 -0.51 -3.60
CA TYR A 66 8.35 -0.36 -4.33
C TYR A 66 7.69 0.99 -4.06
N ALA A 67 7.09 1.55 -5.10
CA ALA A 67 6.27 2.76 -5.05
C ALA A 67 4.81 2.41 -5.29
N PHE A 68 3.92 2.89 -4.42
CA PHE A 68 2.47 2.77 -4.55
C PHE A 68 1.86 4.16 -4.73
N SER A 69 1.06 4.32 -5.78
CA SER A 69 0.41 5.58 -6.10
C SER A 69 -0.93 5.34 -6.78
N TYR A 70 -1.91 6.20 -6.50
CA TYR A 70 -3.19 6.16 -7.19
C TYR A 70 -3.07 6.80 -8.58
N ASN A 71 -3.57 6.11 -9.61
CA ASN A 71 -3.67 6.63 -10.96
C ASN A 71 -5.08 7.20 -11.19
N HIS A 72 -5.17 8.50 -11.44
CA HIS A 72 -6.45 9.19 -11.64
C HIS A 72 -7.12 8.88 -12.99
N ASP A 73 -6.35 8.41 -13.99
CA ASP A 73 -6.86 8.07 -15.32
C ASP A 73 -7.50 6.68 -15.34
N THR A 74 -6.90 5.71 -14.64
CA THR A 74 -7.41 4.32 -14.58
C THR A 74 -8.27 4.04 -13.35
N GLY A 75 -8.12 4.81 -12.27
CA GLY A 75 -8.83 4.60 -11.02
C GLY A 75 -8.25 3.50 -10.14
N GLU A 76 -6.99 3.11 -10.35
CA GLU A 76 -6.33 2.00 -9.66
C GLU A 76 -5.17 2.49 -8.79
N ILE A 77 -4.82 1.72 -7.75
CA ILE A 77 -3.53 1.87 -7.07
C ILE A 77 -2.49 1.09 -7.88
N GLU A 78 -1.49 1.78 -8.41
CA GLU A 78 -0.38 1.18 -9.13
C GLU A 78 0.79 0.90 -8.19
N MET A 79 1.41 -0.26 -8.36
CA MET A 79 2.67 -0.65 -7.73
C MET A 79 3.78 -0.68 -8.79
N ARG A 80 4.88 0.03 -8.51
CA ARG A 80 6.03 0.19 -9.42
C ARG A 80 7.33 -0.19 -8.73
N ASP A 81 8.28 -0.70 -9.51
CA ASP A 81 9.57 -1.20 -9.03
C ASP A 81 10.64 -0.10 -9.10
N GLY A 82 11.29 0.20 -7.97
CA GLY A 82 12.41 1.13 -7.82
C GLY A 82 12.13 2.61 -8.12
N SER A 83 10.99 2.95 -8.73
CA SER A 83 10.73 4.26 -9.32
C SER A 83 9.23 4.60 -9.36
N THR A 84 8.90 5.90 -9.33
CA THR A 84 7.55 6.41 -9.68
C THR A 84 7.34 6.50 -11.19
N GLN A 85 8.41 6.40 -11.97
CA GLN A 85 8.42 6.44 -13.43
C GLN A 85 8.83 5.07 -13.95
N GLY A 86 8.04 4.46 -14.84
CA GLY A 86 8.39 3.15 -15.41
C GLY A 86 7.16 2.34 -15.77
N ASN A 87 7.28 1.01 -15.73
CA ASN A 87 6.15 0.11 -15.93
C ASN A 87 5.46 -0.19 -14.61
N VAL A 88 4.13 -0.33 -14.66
CA VAL A 88 3.33 -0.83 -13.55
C VAL A 88 3.61 -2.33 -13.41
N LYS A 89 3.98 -2.77 -12.20
CA LYS A 89 4.22 -4.19 -11.88
C LYS A 89 2.89 -4.88 -11.54
N TYR A 90 2.06 -4.20 -10.74
CA TYR A 90 0.70 -4.61 -10.39
C TYR A 90 -0.19 -3.38 -10.28
N ALA A 91 -1.48 -3.54 -10.60
CA ALA A 91 -2.52 -2.56 -10.37
C ALA A 91 -3.60 -3.17 -9.48
N PHE A 92 -4.19 -2.37 -8.61
CA PHE A 92 -5.15 -2.81 -7.61
C PHE A 92 -6.38 -1.91 -7.62
N ASP A 93 -7.55 -2.54 -7.71
CA ASP A 93 -8.86 -1.97 -7.47
C ASP A 93 -9.69 -2.94 -6.62
N ASN A 94 -10.93 -2.58 -6.33
CA ASN A 94 -11.84 -3.39 -5.52
C ASN A 94 -12.23 -4.73 -6.18
N SER A 95 -11.87 -4.98 -7.45
CA SER A 95 -12.02 -6.31 -8.06
C SER A 95 -10.93 -7.29 -7.59
N VAL A 96 -9.81 -6.79 -7.07
CA VAL A 96 -8.71 -7.61 -6.55
C VAL A 96 -9.01 -8.04 -5.12
N SER A 97 -9.29 -9.34 -4.94
CA SER A 97 -9.60 -9.91 -3.63
C SER A 97 -8.40 -9.89 -2.68
N ALA A 98 -8.66 -9.91 -1.37
CA ALA A 98 -7.63 -10.03 -0.34
C ALA A 98 -6.73 -11.28 -0.53
N ALA A 99 -7.28 -12.38 -1.04
CA ALA A 99 -6.51 -13.59 -1.36
C ALA A 99 -5.52 -13.37 -2.51
N GLN A 100 -5.92 -12.61 -3.54
CA GLN A 100 -5.02 -12.22 -4.63
C GLN A 100 -3.94 -11.26 -4.13
N VAL A 101 -4.30 -10.25 -3.31
CA VAL A 101 -3.32 -9.34 -2.67
C VAL A 101 -2.28 -10.16 -1.89
N LYS A 102 -2.72 -11.07 -1.02
CA LYS A 102 -1.83 -11.96 -0.25
C LYS A 102 -0.90 -12.75 -1.17
N THR A 103 -1.44 -13.37 -2.22
CA THR A 103 -0.66 -14.18 -3.17
C THR A 103 0.37 -13.35 -3.94
N ILE A 104 0.02 -12.12 -4.33
CA ILE A 104 0.95 -11.19 -4.98
C ILE A 104 2.10 -10.89 -4.02
N PHE A 105 1.78 -10.48 -2.79
CA PHE A 105 2.77 -10.10 -1.79
C PHE A 105 3.64 -11.28 -1.34
N GLU A 106 3.11 -12.52 -1.33
CA GLU A 106 3.87 -13.74 -1.07
C GLU A 106 5.06 -13.93 -2.01
N ARG A 107 4.94 -13.45 -3.25
CA ARG A 107 5.92 -13.63 -4.33
C ARG A 107 6.88 -12.45 -4.49
N LEU A 108 6.74 -11.41 -3.68
CA LEU A 108 7.61 -10.23 -3.67
C LEU A 108 8.93 -10.48 -2.94
#